data_AF-A0ABD3R6I8-F1
#
_entry.id   AF-A0ABD3R6I8-F1
#
_cell.length_a   1.000
_cell.length_b   1.000
_cell.length_c   1.000
_cell.angle_alpha   90.00
_cell.angle_beta   90.00
_cell.angle_gamma   90.00
#
_symmetry.space_group_name_H-M   'P 1'
#
loop_
_entity.id
_entity.type
_entity.pdbx_description
1 polymer ?
#
loop_
_entity_poly.entity_id
_entity_poly.type
_entity_poly.pdbx_seq_one_letter_code
_entity_poly.pdbx_strand_id
1 'polypeptide(L)'
;MRMTGLPKVLSSSIGLPLLSSSCCAIQLMMNALTGWGCAGFNSYLGPFRPTLLSLLLIYTWKMLPYQSSGWTIVSLSLAFLPELVDVWNANRSRQWRQRTRVDDKRDMGEKLTSLSSSSITVEAKLILNIPTMGCVACVNKVDASIRGCNSAASIRDETSWLNGDAAKGGGAAELTIVGGTNEEIDRIVEEVVASVKDAGFRCDVESLRIDGKT
;
A
#
# COMPACT_ATOMS: atom_id res chain seq x y z
N MET A 1 40.86 -8.23 -43.52
CA MET A 1 40.48 -8.97 -42.30
C MET A 1 38.98 -8.84 -42.12
N ARG A 2 38.25 -9.96 -42.20
CA ARG A 2 36.77 -10.02 -42.18
C ARG A 2 36.26 -9.78 -40.75
N MET A 3 35.46 -8.74 -40.56
CA MET A 3 34.52 -8.62 -39.44
C MET A 3 33.10 -8.81 -39.98
N THR A 4 32.65 -10.06 -40.03
CA THR A 4 31.24 -10.39 -40.29
C THR A 4 30.86 -11.59 -39.46
N GLY A 5 30.13 -11.35 -38.36
CA GLY A 5 29.64 -12.40 -37.49
C GLY A 5 29.16 -11.88 -36.14
N LEU A 6 28.30 -10.86 -36.13
CA LEU A 6 27.59 -10.46 -34.91
C LEU A 6 26.51 -11.54 -34.65
N PRO A 7 26.55 -12.29 -33.55
CA PRO A 7 25.60 -13.38 -33.32
C PRO A 7 24.19 -12.83 -33.03
N LYS A 8 23.19 -13.30 -33.79
CA LYS A 8 21.75 -13.06 -33.63
C LYS A 8 21.14 -13.57 -32.31
N VAL A 9 21.96 -13.97 -31.33
CA VAL A 9 21.53 -14.55 -30.06
C VAL A 9 21.15 -13.49 -29.01
N LEU A 10 21.46 -12.21 -29.26
CA LEU A 10 21.18 -11.12 -28.31
C LEU A 10 19.70 -10.71 -28.21
N SER A 11 18.85 -11.06 -29.17
CA SER A 11 17.47 -10.52 -29.22
C SER A 11 16.49 -11.23 -28.27
N SER A 12 16.77 -12.46 -27.81
CA SER A 12 15.84 -13.22 -26.96
C SER A 12 16.09 -13.06 -25.45
N SER A 13 17.28 -12.62 -25.03
CA SER A 13 17.59 -12.45 -23.60
C SER A 13 17.25 -11.07 -23.05
N ILE A 14 16.88 -10.12 -23.91
CA ILE A 14 16.46 -8.76 -23.54
C ILE A 14 15.03 -8.75 -22.97
N GLY A 15 14.15 -9.66 -23.43
CA GLY A 15 12.75 -9.67 -23.04
C GLY A 15 12.49 -10.04 -21.57
N LEU A 16 13.23 -11.01 -21.03
CA LEU A 16 12.99 -11.56 -19.68
C LEU A 16 13.21 -10.55 -18.52
N PRO A 17 14.31 -9.79 -18.47
CA PRO A 17 14.51 -8.79 -17.42
C PRO A 17 13.58 -7.58 -17.56
N LEU A 18 13.23 -7.20 -18.80
CA LEU A 18 12.23 -6.16 -19.06
C LEU A 18 10.82 -6.64 -18.68
N LEU A 19 10.47 -7.91 -18.89
CA LEU A 19 9.18 -8.49 -18.48
C LEU A 19 9.00 -8.44 -16.95
N SER A 20 10.04 -8.72 -16.16
CA SER A 20 9.97 -8.64 -14.69
C SER A 20 9.91 -7.21 -14.14
N SER A 21 10.55 -6.22 -14.79
CA SER A 21 10.42 -4.80 -14.38
C SER A 21 9.10 -4.21 -14.89
N SER A 22 8.65 -4.66 -16.06
CA SER A 22 7.39 -4.25 -16.65
C SER A 22 6.20 -4.69 -15.81
N CYS A 23 6.24 -5.77 -15.03
CA CYS A 23 5.07 -6.12 -14.23
C CYS A 23 4.76 -5.07 -13.16
N CYS A 24 5.76 -4.45 -12.51
CA CYS A 24 5.52 -3.34 -11.57
C CYS A 24 5.17 -2.04 -12.29
N ALA A 25 5.82 -1.72 -13.41
CA ALA A 25 5.50 -0.53 -14.19
C ALA A 25 4.11 -0.62 -14.83
N ILE A 26 3.73 -1.79 -15.37
CA ILE A 26 2.40 -2.10 -15.91
C ILE A 26 1.37 -2.15 -14.78
N GLN A 27 1.69 -2.69 -13.60
CA GLN A 27 0.78 -2.63 -12.45
C GLN A 27 0.53 -1.19 -11.99
N LEU A 28 1.56 -0.35 -11.94
CA LEU A 28 1.40 1.08 -11.65
C LEU A 28 0.65 1.81 -12.77
N MET A 29 0.94 1.49 -14.03
CA MET A 29 0.30 2.10 -15.19
C MET A 29 -1.16 1.68 -15.32
N MET A 30 -1.51 0.41 -15.07
CA MET A 30 -2.89 -0.06 -15.00
C MET A 30 -3.60 0.53 -13.80
N ASN A 31 -2.99 0.56 -12.60
CA ASN A 31 -3.63 1.19 -11.44
C ASN A 31 -3.85 2.70 -11.64
N ALA A 32 -3.00 3.36 -12.44
CA ALA A 32 -3.19 4.75 -12.87
C ALA A 32 -4.26 4.92 -13.96
N LEU A 33 -4.43 3.94 -14.87
CA LEU A 33 -5.35 4.03 -16.01
C LEU A 33 -6.76 3.48 -15.72
N THR A 34 -6.89 2.43 -14.92
CA THR A 34 -8.16 1.73 -14.69
C THR A 34 -8.68 1.86 -13.27
N GLY A 35 -7.90 2.41 -12.33
CA GLY A 35 -8.30 2.57 -10.92
C GLY A 35 -8.50 1.26 -10.15
N TRP A 36 -8.52 0.12 -10.84
CA TRP A 36 -8.62 -1.22 -10.27
C TRP A 36 -7.28 -1.57 -9.62
N GLY A 37 -7.31 -1.84 -8.31
CA GLY A 37 -6.12 -2.17 -7.52
C GLY A 37 -5.37 -3.39 -8.04
N CYS A 38 -4.21 -3.70 -7.43
CA CYS A 38 -3.36 -4.83 -7.80
C CYS A 38 -4.10 -6.17 -7.68
N ALA A 39 -4.80 -6.58 -8.73
CA ALA A 39 -5.64 -7.77 -8.78
C ALA A 39 -4.79 -9.05 -8.83
N GLY A 40 -4.19 -9.43 -7.71
CA GLY A 40 -3.61 -10.76 -7.46
C GLY A 40 -2.32 -11.10 -8.22
N PHE A 41 -1.91 -10.31 -9.21
CA PHE A 41 -0.69 -10.57 -9.99
C PHE A 41 0.57 -10.50 -9.11
N ASN A 42 0.55 -9.69 -8.04
CA ASN A 42 1.63 -9.62 -7.06
C ASN A 42 1.66 -10.82 -6.09
N SER A 43 0.51 -11.47 -5.81
CA SER A 43 0.50 -12.67 -4.97
C SER A 43 1.15 -13.86 -5.67
N TYR A 44 1.03 -13.95 -7.00
CA TYR A 44 1.63 -15.04 -7.77
C TYR A 44 3.11 -14.79 -8.12
N LEU A 45 3.49 -13.54 -8.38
CA LEU A 45 4.88 -13.19 -8.75
C LEU A 45 5.76 -12.73 -7.58
N GLY A 46 5.17 -12.40 -6.43
CA GLY A 46 5.88 -12.02 -5.20
C GLY A 46 7.04 -12.96 -4.85
N PRO A 47 6.83 -14.30 -4.75
CA PRO A 47 7.91 -15.22 -4.39
C PRO A 47 9.00 -15.36 -5.46
N PHE A 48 8.72 -15.07 -6.73
CA PHE A 48 9.68 -15.14 -7.83
C PHE A 48 10.55 -13.88 -7.98
N ARG A 49 10.13 -12.77 -7.37
CA ARG A 49 10.81 -11.47 -7.46
C ARG A 49 12.29 -11.51 -7.05
N PRO A 50 12.70 -12.05 -5.88
CA PRO A 50 14.11 -12.07 -5.48
C PRO A 50 14.97 -12.91 -6.41
N THR A 51 14.41 -14.00 -6.96
CA THR A 51 15.10 -14.89 -7.91
C THR A 51 15.33 -14.21 -9.25
N LEU A 52 14.32 -13.51 -9.78
CA LEU A 52 14.44 -12.74 -11.02
C LEU A 52 15.42 -11.58 -10.88
N LEU A 53 15.41 -10.88 -9.74
CA LEU A 53 16.33 -9.77 -9.47
C LEU A 53 17.79 -10.26 -9.40
N SER A 54 18.02 -11.40 -8.73
CA SER A 54 19.34 -12.03 -8.67
C SER A 54 19.85 -12.44 -10.06
N LEU A 55 19.00 -13.05 -10.89
CA LEU A 55 19.34 -13.41 -12.27
C LEU A 55 19.67 -12.18 -13.13
N LEU A 56 18.88 -11.11 -12.99
CA LEU A 56 19.07 -9.86 -13.72
C LEU A 56 20.39 -9.18 -13.35
N LEU A 57 20.77 -9.23 -12.07
CA LEU A 57 22.04 -8.68 -11.59
C LEU A 57 23.24 -9.47 -12.14
N ILE A 58 23.17 -10.81 -12.13
CA ILE A 58 24.19 -11.70 -12.72
C ILE A 58 24.30 -11.46 -14.23
N TYR A 59 23.16 -11.33 -14.92
CA TYR A 59 23.14 -11.10 -16.36
C TYR A 59 23.73 -9.73 -16.73
N THR A 60 23.35 -8.68 -15.99
CA THR A 60 23.88 -7.32 -16.17
C THR A 60 25.38 -7.27 -15.93
N TRP A 61 25.88 -7.98 -14.90
CA TRP A 61 27.31 -8.06 -14.61
C TRP A 61 28.10 -8.72 -15.76
N LYS A 62 27.56 -9.80 -16.35
CA LYS A 62 28.19 -10.46 -17.50
C LYS A 62 28.17 -9.63 -18.78
N MET A 63 27.17 -8.78 -18.97
CA MET A 63 27.01 -7.91 -20.14
C MET A 63 27.73 -6.55 -20.02
N LEU A 64 28.25 -6.21 -18.83
CA LEU A 64 28.95 -4.96 -18.55
C LEU A 64 30.05 -4.58 -19.57
N PRO A 65 30.92 -5.50 -20.06
CA PRO A 65 31.97 -5.12 -21.01
C PRO A 65 31.47 -4.91 -22.46
N TYR A 66 30.23 -5.30 -22.77
CA TYR A 66 29.67 -5.25 -24.13
C TYR A 66 28.65 -4.14 -24.33
N GLN A 67 28.27 -3.40 -23.28
CA GLN A 67 27.24 -2.36 -23.35
C GLN A 67 27.77 -0.97 -23.00
N SER A 68 27.12 0.05 -23.56
CA SER A 68 27.35 1.45 -23.19
C SER A 68 26.97 1.67 -21.72
N SER A 69 27.78 2.44 -20.99
CA SER A 69 27.60 2.77 -19.57
C SER A 69 26.23 3.40 -19.25
N GLY A 70 25.59 4.08 -20.22
CA GLY A 70 24.26 4.66 -20.02
C GLY A 70 23.17 3.61 -19.83
N TRP A 71 23.25 2.49 -20.56
CA TRP A 71 22.26 1.42 -20.50
C TRP A 71 22.30 0.64 -19.19
N THR A 72 23.49 0.45 -18.63
CA THR A 72 23.65 -0.24 -17.35
C THR A 72 23.07 0.61 -16.22
N ILE A 73 23.28 1.93 -16.24
CA ILE A 73 22.70 2.87 -15.26
C ILE A 73 21.17 2.83 -15.31
N VAL A 74 20.57 2.98 -16.49
CA VAL A 74 19.10 2.95 -16.64
C VAL A 74 18.52 1.62 -16.18
N SER A 75 19.15 0.50 -16.55
CA SER A 75 18.69 -0.84 -16.15
C SER A 75 18.80 -1.05 -14.63
N LEU A 76 19.89 -0.58 -14.03
CA LEU A 76 20.10 -0.65 -12.58
C LEU A 76 19.07 0.24 -11.84
N SER A 77 18.83 1.46 -12.32
CA SER A 77 17.81 2.36 -11.76
C SER A 77 16.41 1.74 -11.80
N LEU A 78 16.03 1.12 -12.91
CA LEU A 78 14.74 0.43 -13.03
C LEU A 78 14.65 -0.83 -12.15
N ALA A 79 15.78 -1.51 -11.90
CA ALA A 79 15.83 -2.67 -11.01
C ALA A 79 15.71 -2.29 -9.52
N PHE A 80 16.26 -1.16 -9.10
CA PHE A 80 16.17 -0.64 -7.71
C PHE A 80 14.92 0.18 -7.44
N LEU A 81 14.14 0.53 -8.47
CA LEU A 81 12.94 1.33 -8.34
C LEU A 81 11.93 0.81 -7.32
N PRO A 82 11.67 -0.51 -7.19
CA PRO A 82 10.70 -0.98 -6.21
C PRO A 82 11.18 -0.85 -4.76
N GLU A 83 12.47 -1.09 -4.50
CA GLU A 83 13.07 -0.84 -3.19
C GLU A 83 13.05 0.65 -2.86
N LEU A 84 13.30 1.52 -3.85
CA LEU A 84 13.17 2.97 -3.68
C LEU A 84 11.74 3.38 -3.34
N VAL A 85 10.73 2.80 -4.00
CA VAL A 85 9.31 3.05 -3.71
C VAL A 85 8.93 2.52 -2.33
N ASP A 86 9.41 1.34 -1.93
CA ASP A 86 9.16 0.77 -0.62
C ASP A 86 9.82 1.62 0.49
N VAL A 87 11.07 2.06 0.29
CA VAL A 87 11.75 3.00 1.20
C VAL A 87 11.02 4.35 1.24
N TRP A 88 10.57 4.87 0.09
CA TRP A 88 9.82 6.12 0.03
C TRP A 88 8.50 6.02 0.79
N ASN A 89 7.75 4.94 0.59
CA ASN A 89 6.50 4.67 1.28
C ASN A 89 6.72 4.50 2.79
N ALA A 90 7.75 3.75 3.19
CA ALA A 90 8.13 3.58 4.59
C ALA A 90 8.54 4.92 5.23
N ASN A 91 9.30 5.74 4.52
CA ASN A 91 9.73 7.06 5.01
C ASN A 91 8.55 8.03 5.11
N ARG A 92 7.65 8.03 4.12
CA ARG A 92 6.40 8.79 4.16
C ARG A 92 5.58 8.38 5.38
N SER A 93 5.35 7.08 5.59
CA SER A 93 4.63 6.56 6.76
C SER A 93 5.24 7.02 8.09
N ARG A 94 6.58 7.04 8.20
CA ARG A 94 7.28 7.58 9.37
C ARG A 94 7.02 9.08 9.59
N GLN A 95 7.04 9.89 8.52
CA GLN A 95 6.73 11.32 8.63
C GLN A 95 5.30 11.56 9.11
N TRP A 96 4.32 10.75 8.67
CA TRP A 96 2.94 10.85 9.15
C TRP A 96 2.83 10.52 10.63
N ARG A 97 3.44 9.42 11.11
CA ARG A 97 3.46 9.07 12.54
C ARG A 97 4.11 10.14 13.42
N GLN A 98 5.08 10.88 12.87
CA GLN A 98 5.69 12.00 13.58
C GLN A 98 4.75 13.20 13.70
N ARG A 99 3.92 13.48 12.67
CA ARG A 99 2.91 14.55 12.74
C ARG A 99 1.82 14.24 13.76
N THR A 100 1.26 13.03 13.75
CA THR A 100 0.22 12.65 14.72
C THR A 100 0.71 12.69 16.17
N ARG A 101 1.98 12.36 16.45
CA ARG A 101 2.56 12.50 17.79
C ARG A 101 2.72 13.94 18.28
N VAL A 102 2.82 14.91 17.38
CA VAL A 102 2.94 16.33 17.76
C VAL A 102 1.56 16.90 18.09
N ASP A 103 0.53 16.51 17.34
CA ASP A 103 -0.85 16.94 17.62
C ASP A 103 -1.41 16.31 18.90
N ASP A 104 -1.11 15.04 19.19
CA ASP A 104 -1.50 14.39 20.46
C ASP A 104 -0.91 15.10 21.69
N LYS A 105 0.31 15.66 21.57
CA LYS A 105 0.92 16.48 22.64
C LYS A 105 0.30 17.86 22.78
N ARG A 106 -0.25 18.44 21.71
CA ARG A 106 -0.99 19.72 21.78
C ARG A 106 -2.37 19.52 22.40
N ASP A 107 -3.05 18.42 22.09
CA ASP A 107 -4.36 18.10 22.64
C ASP A 107 -4.32 17.82 24.15
N MET A 108 -3.23 17.23 24.68
CA MET A 108 -3.03 17.10 26.13
C MET A 108 -2.88 18.43 26.87
N GLY A 109 -2.43 19.50 26.21
CA GLY A 109 -2.34 20.84 26.79
C GLY A 109 -3.69 21.55 26.87
N GLU A 110 -4.61 21.26 25.95
CA GLU A 110 -5.94 21.86 25.87
C GLU A 110 -6.99 21.06 26.67
N LYS A 111 -6.80 19.74 26.83
CA LYS A 111 -7.67 18.88 27.66
C LYS A 111 -7.64 19.17 29.15
N LEU A 112 -6.62 19.85 29.67
CA LEU A 112 -6.61 20.28 31.07
C LEU A 112 -7.50 21.52 31.30
N THR A 113 -7.93 22.20 30.23
CA THR A 113 -8.79 23.41 30.31
C THR A 113 -10.24 23.16 29.88
N SER A 114 -10.57 22.00 29.29
CA SER A 114 -11.92 21.66 28.81
C SER A 114 -12.66 20.56 29.61
N LEU A 115 -12.18 20.22 30.82
CA LEU A 115 -12.84 19.32 31.78
C LEU A 115 -14.19 19.84 32.35
N SER A 116 -14.89 20.74 31.66
CA SER A 116 -16.17 21.31 32.10
C SER A 116 -17.38 20.96 31.21
N SER A 117 -17.24 20.07 30.23
CA SER A 117 -18.38 19.63 29.42
C SER A 117 -18.27 18.15 29.04
N SER A 118 -18.80 17.30 29.92
CA SER A 118 -18.94 15.86 29.75
C SER A 118 -19.98 15.53 28.68
N SER A 119 -19.62 15.59 27.40
CA SER A 119 -20.39 14.94 26.33
C SER A 119 -20.00 13.47 26.28
N ILE A 120 -20.97 12.58 26.48
CA ILE A 120 -20.81 11.12 26.34
C ILE A 120 -20.33 10.86 24.91
N THR A 121 -19.10 10.37 24.77
CA THR A 121 -18.53 9.97 23.49
C THR A 121 -18.53 8.45 23.44
N VAL A 122 -19.13 7.90 22.39
CA VAL A 122 -19.19 6.47 22.14
C VAL A 122 -18.00 6.10 21.26
N GLU A 123 -17.21 5.13 21.70
CA GLU A 123 -16.07 4.61 20.95
C GLU A 123 -16.48 3.28 20.30
N ALA A 124 -16.20 3.11 19.01
CA ALA A 124 -16.52 1.90 18.27
C ALA A 124 -15.30 1.39 17.50
N LYS A 125 -15.07 0.10 17.58
CA LYS A 125 -14.02 -0.62 16.88
C LYS A 125 -14.61 -1.34 15.67
N LEU A 126 -14.20 -0.91 14.47
CA LEU A 126 -14.61 -1.46 13.19
C LEU A 126 -13.48 -2.31 12.60
N ILE A 127 -13.79 -3.56 12.22
CA ILE A 127 -12.87 -4.43 11.49
C ILE A 127 -13.45 -4.70 10.10
N LEU A 128 -12.69 -4.36 9.07
CA LEU A 128 -13.00 -4.55 7.66
C LEU A 128 -12.15 -5.68 7.09
N ASN A 129 -12.79 -6.63 6.42
CA ASN A 129 -12.10 -7.66 5.64
C ASN A 129 -12.02 -7.22 4.17
N ILE A 130 -10.82 -7.23 3.60
CA ILE A 130 -10.53 -6.72 2.26
C ILE A 130 -9.80 -7.80 1.46
N PRO A 131 -10.53 -8.77 0.87
CA PRO A 131 -9.93 -9.93 0.17
C PRO A 131 -9.08 -9.53 -1.03
N THR A 132 -9.28 -8.33 -1.59
CA THR A 132 -8.54 -7.82 -2.74
C THR A 132 -7.18 -7.21 -2.40
N MET A 133 -6.81 -7.09 -1.12
CA MET A 133 -5.49 -6.60 -0.72
C MET A 133 -4.41 -7.68 -0.87
N GLY A 134 -3.46 -7.49 -1.78
CA GLY A 134 -2.40 -8.48 -2.06
C GLY A 134 -0.97 -7.98 -1.86
N CYS A 135 -0.77 -6.71 -1.50
CA CYS A 135 0.56 -6.12 -1.35
C CYS A 135 0.56 -4.87 -0.47
N VAL A 136 1.76 -4.39 -0.12
CA VAL A 136 1.97 -3.17 0.68
C VAL A 136 1.39 -1.93 -0.01
N ALA A 137 1.40 -1.87 -1.34
CA ALA A 137 0.77 -0.76 -2.06
C ALA A 137 -0.76 -0.75 -1.91
N CYS A 138 -1.41 -1.92 -1.83
CA CYS A 138 -2.85 -2.00 -1.54
C CYS A 138 -3.15 -1.50 -0.13
N VAL A 139 -2.35 -1.90 0.87
CA VAL A 139 -2.45 -1.39 2.25
C VAL A 139 -2.38 0.13 2.26
N ASN A 140 -1.37 0.71 1.61
CA ASN A 140 -1.20 2.16 1.54
C ASN A 140 -2.36 2.88 0.82
N LYS A 141 -2.96 2.25 -0.21
CA LYS A 141 -4.10 2.84 -0.93
C LYS A 141 -5.37 2.81 -0.07
N VAL A 142 -5.60 1.72 0.66
CA VAL A 142 -6.72 1.59 1.62
C VAL A 142 -6.57 2.60 2.76
N ASP A 143 -5.38 2.71 3.36
CA ASP A 143 -5.11 3.72 4.39
C ASP A 143 -5.33 5.14 3.85
N ALA A 144 -4.90 5.41 2.61
CA ALA A 144 -5.11 6.70 1.98
C ALA A 144 -6.60 6.99 1.70
N SER A 145 -7.40 6.00 1.32
CA SER A 145 -8.84 6.17 1.11
C SER A 145 -9.58 6.41 2.43
N ILE A 146 -9.21 5.70 3.50
CA ILE A 146 -9.79 5.89 4.84
C ILE A 146 -9.50 7.31 5.35
N ARG A 147 -8.24 7.77 5.22
CA ARG A 147 -7.85 9.14 5.56
C ARG A 147 -8.52 10.22 4.72
N GLY A 148 -8.95 9.87 3.51
CA GLY A 148 -9.61 10.78 2.58
C GLY A 148 -11.11 10.93 2.82
N CYS A 149 -11.71 10.14 3.72
CA CYS A 149 -13.12 10.25 4.07
C CYS A 149 -13.44 11.61 4.72
N ASN A 150 -14.65 12.14 4.51
CA ASN A 150 -15.05 13.40 5.16
C ASN A 150 -15.14 13.23 6.68
N SER A 151 -15.45 12.00 7.13
CA SER A 151 -15.46 11.62 8.55
C SER A 151 -14.06 11.31 9.14
N ALA A 152 -12.96 11.65 8.47
CA ALA A 152 -11.61 11.37 8.97
C ALA A 152 -11.33 12.01 10.35
N ALA A 153 -12.00 13.10 10.70
CA ALA A 153 -11.87 13.72 12.03
C ALA A 153 -12.40 12.84 13.17
N SER A 154 -13.32 11.93 12.88
CA SER A 154 -13.93 11.00 13.84
C SER A 154 -13.17 9.68 13.96
N ILE A 155 -12.13 9.47 13.15
CA ILE A 155 -11.29 8.26 13.16
C ILE A 155 -10.04 8.54 14.01
N ARG A 156 -9.90 7.84 15.14
CA ARG A 156 -8.78 8.02 16.07
C ARG A 156 -7.54 7.22 15.68
N ASP A 157 -7.74 5.98 15.29
CA ASP A 157 -6.68 5.07 14.92
C ASP A 157 -7.13 4.21 13.75
N GLU A 158 -6.17 3.88 12.89
CA GLU A 158 -6.39 3.10 11.68
C GLU A 158 -5.15 2.22 11.46
N THR A 159 -5.38 0.92 11.31
CA THR A 159 -4.30 -0.01 11.03
C THR A 159 -4.77 -1.01 9.98
N SER A 160 -4.05 -1.07 8.87
CA SER A 160 -4.29 -2.04 7.81
C SER A 160 -3.13 -3.02 7.71
N TRP A 161 -3.41 -4.30 7.49
CA TRP A 161 -2.40 -5.35 7.34
C TRP A 161 -2.82 -6.41 6.32
N LEU A 162 -1.85 -7.19 5.86
CA LEU A 162 -2.10 -8.36 5.02
C LEU A 162 -2.30 -9.59 5.89
N ASN A 163 -3.26 -10.45 5.51
CA ASN A 163 -3.45 -11.72 6.19
C ASN A 163 -2.28 -12.64 5.81
N GLY A 164 -1.49 -13.06 6.80
CA GLY A 164 -0.38 -13.99 6.59
C GLY A 164 -0.83 -15.40 6.21
N ASP A 165 -2.12 -15.71 6.40
CA ASP A 165 -2.69 -17.00 6.08
C ASP A 165 -2.86 -17.18 4.57
N ALA A 166 -1.97 -18.00 3.99
CA ALA A 166 -1.99 -18.37 2.57
C ALA A 166 -3.34 -18.92 2.07
N ALA A 167 -4.20 -19.41 2.98
CA ALA A 167 -5.49 -19.98 2.66
C ALA A 167 -6.60 -18.94 2.39
N LYS A 168 -6.54 -17.76 3.02
CA LYS A 168 -7.58 -16.73 2.84
C LYS A 168 -7.17 -15.64 1.86
N GLY A 169 -5.87 -15.43 1.64
CA GLY A 169 -5.40 -14.27 0.90
C GLY A 169 -5.96 -12.95 1.46
N GLY A 170 -5.68 -11.83 0.81
CA GLY A 170 -6.28 -10.55 1.21
C GLY A 170 -5.58 -9.83 2.36
N GLY A 171 -6.29 -8.86 2.91
CA GLY A 171 -5.89 -8.07 4.07
C GLY A 171 -7.10 -7.65 4.89
N ALA A 172 -6.83 -7.01 6.01
CA ALA A 172 -7.83 -6.45 6.90
C ALA A 172 -7.45 -5.02 7.29
N ALA A 173 -8.45 -4.24 7.68
CA ALA A 173 -8.27 -2.90 8.24
C ALA A 173 -9.08 -2.79 9.54
N GLU A 174 -8.44 -2.29 10.59
CA GLU A 174 -9.05 -2.00 11.88
C GLU A 174 -9.08 -0.50 12.09
N LEU A 175 -10.24 0.01 12.49
CA LEU A 175 -10.48 1.43 12.74
C LEU A 175 -11.12 1.63 14.10
N THR A 176 -10.68 2.66 14.80
CA THR A 176 -11.30 3.14 16.04
C THR A 176 -12.03 4.45 15.74
N ILE A 177 -13.36 4.42 15.79
CA ILE A 177 -14.26 5.52 15.46
C ILE A 177 -14.82 6.09 16.76
N VAL A 178 -14.89 7.42 16.87
CA VAL A 178 -15.51 8.11 17.99
C VAL A 178 -16.70 8.92 17.47
N GLY A 179 -17.87 8.76 18.08
CA GLY A 179 -19.10 9.47 17.72
C GLY A 179 -19.94 9.84 18.94
N GLY A 180 -20.87 10.77 18.78
CA GLY A 180 -21.81 11.15 19.84
C GLY A 180 -23.03 10.23 19.94
N THR A 181 -23.38 9.55 18.84
CA THR A 181 -24.54 8.66 18.74
C THR A 181 -24.22 7.42 17.90
N ASN A 182 -24.98 6.34 18.08
CA ASN A 182 -24.81 5.12 17.28
C ASN A 182 -25.14 5.38 15.80
N GLU A 183 -26.12 6.24 15.52
CA GLU A 183 -26.52 6.62 14.16
C GLU A 183 -25.44 7.47 13.44
N GLU A 184 -24.59 8.17 14.20
CA GLU A 184 -23.41 8.84 13.65
C GLU A 184 -22.32 7.83 13.31
N ILE A 185 -22.06 6.87 14.20
CA ILE A 185 -21.09 5.79 13.96
C ILE A 185 -21.48 5.00 12.71
N ASP A 186 -22.75 4.60 12.56
CA ASP A 186 -23.22 3.85 11.39
C ASP A 186 -23.00 4.63 10.09
N ARG A 187 -23.25 5.95 10.08
CA ARG A 187 -22.97 6.81 8.92
C ARG A 187 -21.48 6.87 8.59
N ILE A 188 -20.61 6.95 9.60
CA ILE A 188 -19.16 6.94 9.41
C ILE A 188 -18.71 5.60 8.83
N VAL A 189 -19.25 4.48 9.33
CA VAL A 189 -18.96 3.12 8.83
C VAL A 189 -19.35 3.00 7.35
N GLU A 190 -20.55 3.45 6.98
CA GLU A 190 -21.01 3.45 5.59
C GLU A 190 -20.11 4.29 4.68
N GLU A 191 -19.68 5.47 5.13
CA GLU A 191 -18.78 6.34 4.37
C GLU A 191 -17.40 5.71 4.17
N VAL A 192 -16.83 5.11 5.22
CA VAL A 192 -15.54 4.41 5.14
C VAL A 192 -15.64 3.24 4.16
N VAL A 193 -16.71 2.44 4.24
CA VAL A 193 -16.96 1.32 3.32
C VAL A 193 -17.12 1.82 1.87
N ALA A 194 -17.82 2.94 1.66
CA ALA A 194 -17.97 3.55 0.34
C ALA A 194 -16.62 4.03 -0.22
N SER A 195 -15.81 4.73 0.58
CA SER A 195 -14.48 5.22 0.17
C SER A 195 -13.52 4.08 -0.21
N VAL A 196 -13.53 2.98 0.55
CA VAL A 196 -12.72 1.80 0.25
C VAL A 196 -13.18 1.12 -1.06
N LYS A 197 -14.50 1.09 -1.32
CA LYS A 197 -15.06 0.60 -2.59
C LYS A 197 -14.72 1.50 -3.77
N ASP A 198 -14.79 2.81 -3.59
CA ASP A 198 -14.41 3.81 -4.60
C ASP A 198 -12.91 3.74 -4.94
N ALA A 199 -12.07 3.35 -3.97
CA ALA A 199 -10.66 3.04 -4.20
C ALA A 199 -10.41 1.75 -5.00
N GLY A 200 -11.48 1.00 -5.33
CA GLY A 200 -11.46 -0.20 -6.15
C GLY A 200 -11.25 -1.49 -5.36
N PHE A 201 -11.51 -1.50 -4.06
CA PHE A 201 -11.38 -2.69 -3.22
C PHE A 201 -12.76 -3.27 -2.86
N ARG A 202 -12.83 -4.60 -2.77
CA ARG A 202 -14.00 -5.26 -2.17
C ARG A 202 -13.79 -5.29 -0.67
N CYS A 203 -14.72 -4.74 0.10
CA CYS A 203 -14.65 -4.76 1.56
C CYS A 203 -15.98 -5.22 2.16
N ASP A 204 -15.88 -6.06 3.19
CA ASP A 204 -16.99 -6.55 3.99
C ASP A 204 -16.71 -6.21 5.47
N VAL A 205 -17.74 -5.79 6.21
CA VAL A 205 -17.61 -5.51 7.64
C VAL A 205 -17.58 -6.84 8.39
N GLU A 206 -16.46 -7.15 9.04
CA GLU A 206 -16.29 -8.39 9.79
C GLU A 206 -16.87 -8.27 11.20
N SER A 207 -16.58 -7.16 11.88
CA SER A 207 -17.18 -6.86 13.18
C SER A 207 -17.21 -5.37 13.47
N LEU A 208 -18.26 -4.96 14.18
CA LEU A 208 -18.41 -3.64 14.77
C LEU A 208 -18.66 -3.84 16.27
N ARG A 209 -17.73 -3.39 17.11
CA ARG A 209 -17.86 -3.46 18.58
C ARG A 209 -17.97 -2.06 19.14
N ILE A 210 -19.06 -1.77 19.83
CA ILE A 210 -19.29 -0.47 20.46
C ILE A 210 -18.91 -0.58 21.93
N ASP A 211 -17.84 0.09 22.33
CA ASP A 211 -17.38 0.16 23.72
C ASP A 211 -18.12 1.33 24.41
N GLY A 212 -19.28 1.02 24.97
CA GLY A 212 -20.00 1.94 25.83
C GLY A 212 -19.30 2.09 27.17
N LYS A 213 -18.50 3.15 27.35
CA LYS A 213 -18.18 3.64 28.69
C LYS A 213 -19.41 4.35 29.26
N THR A 214 -20.33 3.58 29.83
CA THR A 214 -21.36 4.07 30.74
C THR A 214 -20.76 4.56 32.05
#